data_AF-A0A7W9QD90-F1
#
_entry.id   AF-A0A7W9QD90-F1
#
_cell.length_a   1.000
_cell.length_b   1.000
_cell.length_c   1.000
_cell.angle_alpha   90.00
_cell.angle_beta   90.00
_cell.angle_gamma   90.00
#
_symmetry.space_group_name_H-M   'P 1'
#
loop_
_entity.id
_entity.type
_entity.pdbx_description
1 polymer ?
#
loop_
_entity_poly.entity_id
_entity_poly.type
_entity_poly.pdbx_seq_one_letter_code
_entity_poly.pdbx_strand_id
1 'polypeptide(L)' 'MTVYRLVHSGHLPAIRVGRSFRVPEQAVHEYLRESYVGVESA' A
#
# COMPACT_ATOMS: atom_id res chain seq x y z
N MET A 1 1.38 5.35 -8.45
CA MET A 1 1.90 3.98 -8.21
C MET A 1 0.72 3.03 -8.00
N THR A 2 0.73 1.78 -8.47
CA THR A 2 -0.38 0.82 -8.25
C THR A 2 -0.06 -0.15 -7.11
N VAL A 3 -1.08 -0.60 -6.37
CA VAL A 3 -0.92 -1.56 -5.26
C VAL A 3 -0.16 -2.82 -5.71
N TYR A 4 -0.47 -3.34 -6.90
CA TYR A 4 0.26 -4.46 -7.48
C TYR A 4 1.76 -4.19 -7.59
N ARG A 5 2.15 -3.03 -8.14
CA ARG A 5 3.57 -2.69 -8.29
C ARG A 5 4.25 -2.51 -6.94
N LEU A 6 3.59 -1.93 -5.94
CA LEU A 6 4.14 -1.76 -4.59
C LEU A 6 4.45 -3.09 -3.91
N VAL A 7 3.56 -4.07 -4.06
CA VAL A 7 3.77 -5.42 -3.51
C VAL A 7 4.93 -6.12 -4.21
N HIS A 8 4.98 -6.05 -5.55
CA HIS A 8 6.01 -6.76 -6.31
C HIS A 8 7.39 -6.08 -6.26
N SER A 9 7.45 -4.79 -5.93
CA SER A 9 8.70 -4.08 -5.69
C SER A 9 9.20 -4.15 -4.24
N GLY A 10 8.46 -4.81 -3.34
CA GLY A 10 8.80 -4.92 -1.92
C GLY A 10 8.54 -3.66 -1.10
N HIS A 11 7.92 -2.63 -1.69
CA HIS A 11 7.58 -1.39 -0.99
C HIS A 11 6.43 -1.53 0.00
N LEU A 12 5.57 -2.53 -0.19
CA LEU A 12 4.42 -2.77 0.67
C LEU A 12 4.39 -4.25 1.06
N PRO A 13 4.42 -4.57 2.37
CA PRO A 13 4.47 -5.96 2.81
C PRO A 13 3.18 -6.68 2.43
N ALA A 14 3.31 -7.90 1.91
CA ALA A 14 2.16 -8.70 1.53
C ALA A 14 2.40 -10.20 1.73
N ILE A 15 1.30 -10.90 1.99
CA ILE A 15 1.26 -12.35 2.13
C ILE A 15 0.49 -12.93 0.94
N ARG A 16 1.04 -13.95 0.28
CA ARG A 16 0.36 -14.62 -0.82
C ARG A 16 -0.63 -15.66 -0.29
N VAL A 17 -1.90 -15.49 -0.64
CA VAL A 17 -3.00 -16.41 -0.29
C VAL A 17 -3.64 -16.90 -1.59
N GLY A 18 -3.28 -18.12 -1.98
CA GLY A 18 -3.65 -18.68 -3.29
C GLY A 18 -3.10 -17.84 -4.44
N ARG A 19 -4.01 -17.27 -5.24
CA ARG A 19 -3.68 -16.40 -6.38
C ARG A 19 -3.65 -14.91 -6.03
N SER A 20 -4.00 -14.54 -4.80
CA SER A 20 -4.14 -13.15 -4.36
C SER A 20 -3.06 -12.78 -3.34
N PHE A 21 -2.84 -11.48 -3.19
CA PHE A 21 -1.99 -10.92 -2.14
C PHE A 21 -2.86 -10.26 -1.06
N ARG A 22 -2.48 -10.42 0.19
CA ARG A 22 -3.09 -9.79 1.36
C ARG A 22 -2.09 -8.82 1.95
N VAL A 23 -2.51 -7.58 2.09
CA VAL A 23 -1.71 -6.52 2.70
C VAL A 23 -2.26 -6.30 4.11
N PRO A 24 -1.41 -6.28 5.15
CA PRO A 24 -1.84 -5.88 6.48
C PRO A 24 -2.41 -4.48 6.47
N GLU A 25 -3.57 -4.29 7.12
CA GLU A 25 -4.26 -2.99 7.19
C GLU A 25 -3.34 -1.89 7.74
N GLN A 26 -2.58 -2.18 8.80
CA GLN A 26 -1.63 -1.23 9.38
C GLN A 26 -0.59 -0.72 8.38
N ALA A 27 -0.07 -1.60 7.51
CA ALA A 27 0.91 -1.22 6.50
C ALA A 27 0.30 -0.30 5.42
N VAL A 28 -0.99 -0.50 5.10
CA VAL A 28 -1.72 0.43 4.22
C VAL A 28 -1.84 1.80 4.88
N HIS A 29 -2.24 1.84 6.16
CA HIS A 29 -2.37 3.09 6.90
C HIS A 29 -1.04 3.82 7.07
N GLU A 30 0.06 3.11 7.31
CA GLU A 30 1.40 3.68 7.35
C GLU A 30 1.80 4.27 6.00
N TYR A 31 1.67 3.49 4.92
CA TYR A 31 1.94 3.98 3.57
C TYR A 31 1.11 5.24 3.24
N LEU A 32 -0.18 5.25 3.57
CA LEU A 32 -1.04 6.41 3.33
C LEU A 32 -0.60 7.62 4.16
N ARG A 33 -0.27 7.46 5.44
CA ARG A 33 0.22 8.58 6.27
C ARG A 33 1.49 9.22 5.70
N GLU A 34 2.39 8.40 5.17
CA GLU A 34 3.66 8.89 4.60
C GLU A 34 3.50 9.47 3.18
N SER A 35 2.61 8.89 2.38
CA SER A 35 2.46 9.26 0.96
C SER A 35 1.36 10.29 0.69
N TYR A 36 0.46 10.52 1.64
CA TYR A 36 -0.64 11.45 1.47
C TYR A 36 -0.17 12.89 1.67
N VAL A 37 0.05 13.58 0.56
CA VAL A 37 0.09 15.05 0.53
C VAL A 37 -1.34 15.52 0.40
N GLY A 38 -1.89 16.12 1.46
CA GLY A 38 -3.25 16.65 1.45
C GLY A 38 -3.44 17.60 0.28
N VAL A 39 -4.47 17.38 -0.52
CA VAL A 39 -4.96 18.43 -1.43
C VAL A 39 -5.56 19.49 -0.52
N GLU A 40 -4.85 20.61 -0.38
CA GLU A 40 -5.40 21.81 0.23
C GLU A 40 -6.64 22.17 -0.59
N SER A 41 -7.81 21.93 -0.01
CA SER A 41 -9.08 22.25 -0.63
C SER A 41 -9.24 23.76 -0.50
N ALA A 42 -8.98 24.46 -1.61
CA ALA A 42 -9.31 25.87 -1.79
C ALA A 42 -10.84 26.09 -1.75
#